data_AF-A0A1S6HKA6-F1
#
_entry.id   AF-A0A1S6HKA6-F1
#
_cell.length_a   1.000
_cell.length_b   1.000
_cell.length_c   1.000
_cell.angle_alpha   90.00
_cell.angle_beta   90.00
_cell.angle_gamma   90.00
#
_symmetry.space_group_name_H-M   'P 1'
#
loop_
_entity.id
_entity.type
_entity.pdbx_description
1 polymer ?
#
loop_
_entity_poly.entity_id
_entity_poly.type
_entity_poly.pdbx_seq_one_letter_code
_entity_poly.pdbx_strand_id
1 'polypeptide(L)'
;MDLKHILNIKVKTCLFIILFTFLSACASTKKETIPDITLKSGVKYELTSFDFDLVTSRNVPGFLNQQQTQQIMLQQFEMSLAKEGILAEADDKNAVKIAVIIDYRRHYFGEDTPFPMDKVSSPYFFYRINILHNSTVKPYIRSKERRIANMHLYGIEFIGSPKNIADDINFSLSVANDVAKGLIEKTPESTDYVENTDIQGKYQSKIQSLLAGFEQERQDPAYLEEKYISEQYIQAFISRLQDQDIDERIEAYEEIQKVWYNDKESFDIITKRLMGLYKNELSSSQLDEAEAAVEALASSGLLSYKRTLEEISHHAKSEDLREVATDNIETLDNRHAQALLIHRPLPENIDMTWQQKQLYNMIQSNDFYLQKIGVKRIYREYPNNELLLDALSDNLDAATRQGYRADLSADYHAWICRVLGMSEMTKYKAKLDYITNHASNKKVRNFAEKFADELDI
;
A
#
# COMPACT_ATOMS: atom_id res chain seq x y z
N MET A 1 67.79 34.96 -3.04
CA MET A 1 66.33 35.20 -2.99
C MET A 1 65.67 33.86 -2.68
N ASP A 2 65.87 33.24 -1.52
CA ASP A 2 65.62 33.59 -0.12
C ASP A 2 64.13 33.53 0.27
N LEU A 3 63.79 32.37 0.84
CA LEU A 3 62.48 31.75 0.97
C LEU A 3 61.89 32.01 2.37
N LYS A 4 61.81 33.28 2.77
CA LYS A 4 61.59 33.68 4.18
C LYS A 4 60.42 34.64 4.46
N HIS A 5 59.44 34.77 3.56
CA HIS A 5 58.36 35.75 3.77
C HIS A 5 56.90 35.31 3.60
N ILE A 6 56.58 34.03 3.80
CA ILE A 6 55.17 33.60 3.97
C ILE A 6 55.05 32.85 5.30
N LEU A 7 55.23 33.60 6.38
CA LEU A 7 54.92 33.18 7.73
C LEU A 7 54.29 34.38 8.46
N ASN A 8 52.99 34.58 8.25
CA ASN A 8 52.09 35.15 9.24
C ASN A 8 50.66 35.14 8.71
N ILE A 9 49.73 34.75 9.59
CA ILE A 9 48.27 34.70 9.45
C ILE A 9 47.72 33.27 9.20
N LYS A 10 47.10 32.75 10.28
CA LYS A 10 46.17 31.59 10.37
C LYS A 10 46.72 30.19 10.70
N VAL A 11 47.52 30.06 11.77
CA VAL A 11 47.58 28.80 12.55
C VAL A 11 47.54 29.13 14.05
N LYS A 12 46.36 29.51 14.54
CA LYS A 12 46.03 29.56 15.98
C LYS A 12 44.55 29.23 16.18
N THR A 13 44.15 27.99 15.89
CA THR A 13 42.91 27.41 16.41
C THR A 13 42.97 25.87 16.43
N CYS A 14 44.04 25.33 17.02
CA CYS A 14 44.09 23.94 17.47
C CYS A 14 44.12 23.96 19.00
N LEU A 15 42.96 23.92 19.67
CA LEU A 15 42.76 23.26 20.97
C LEU A 15 41.31 23.43 21.44
N PHE A 16 40.37 22.66 20.91
CA PHE A 16 39.09 22.40 21.60
C PHE A 16 38.53 21.07 21.06
N ILE A 17 39.26 19.98 21.30
CA ILE A 17 38.72 18.62 21.20
C ILE A 17 37.83 18.44 22.43
N ILE A 18 36.56 18.83 22.30
CA ILE A 18 35.53 18.48 23.27
C ILE A 18 35.21 17.01 23.07
N LEU A 19 35.51 16.28 24.12
CA LEU A 19 34.99 15.01 24.57
C LEU A 19 33.44 14.90 24.38
N PHE A 20 32.96 14.69 23.16
CA PHE A 20 31.58 14.25 22.87
C PHE A 20 31.55 12.73 22.68
N THR A 21 32.03 12.01 23.69
CA THR A 21 31.79 10.56 23.79
C THR A 21 30.40 10.33 24.36
N PHE A 22 29.48 9.91 23.49
CA PHE A 22 28.37 8.98 23.79
C PHE A 22 27.61 9.19 25.11
N LEU A 23 26.84 10.27 25.20
CA LEU A 23 25.56 10.22 25.93
C LEU A 23 24.47 9.76 24.96
N SER A 24 24.59 8.53 24.47
CA SER A 24 23.43 7.76 24.04
C SER A 24 22.66 7.40 25.30
N ALA A 25 22.00 8.40 25.90
CA ALA A 25 20.96 8.13 26.87
C ALA A 25 19.91 7.32 26.10
N CYS A 26 19.93 5.99 26.30
CA CYS A 26 18.77 5.17 26.11
C CYS A 26 17.71 5.75 27.04
N ALA A 27 17.00 6.77 26.57
CA ALA A 27 15.80 7.27 27.20
C ALA A 27 14.83 6.10 27.12
N SER A 28 14.88 5.26 28.16
CA SER A 28 13.85 4.29 28.46
C SER A 28 12.57 5.10 28.51
N THR A 29 11.80 5.05 27.43
CA THR A 29 10.51 5.72 27.33
C THR A 29 9.71 5.23 28.51
N LYS A 30 9.40 6.14 29.46
CA LYS A 30 8.60 5.81 30.63
C LYS A 30 7.39 5.03 30.13
N LYS A 31 7.23 3.79 30.59
CA LYS A 31 6.07 2.98 30.24
C LYS A 31 4.84 3.80 30.61
N GLU A 32 4.11 4.22 29.60
CA GLU A 32 2.90 5.00 29.76
C GLU A 32 1.93 4.14 30.58
N THR A 33 1.62 4.59 31.80
CA THR A 33 0.72 3.86 32.69
C THR A 33 -0.70 4.10 32.21
N ILE A 34 -1.38 3.02 31.81
CA ILE A 34 -2.81 3.08 31.48
C ILE A 34 -3.54 3.50 32.76
N PRO A 35 -4.28 4.63 32.76
CA PRO A 35 -5.03 5.06 33.93
C PRO A 35 -6.08 4.00 34.28
N ASP A 36 -6.26 3.76 35.58
CA ASP A 36 -7.34 2.91 36.05
C ASP A 36 -8.67 3.64 35.88
N ILE A 37 -9.49 3.19 34.92
CA ILE A 37 -10.78 3.80 34.62
C ILE A 37 -11.87 2.84 35.07
N THR A 38 -12.56 3.19 36.15
CA THR A 38 -13.69 2.42 36.66
C THR A 38 -14.94 2.69 35.82
N LEU A 39 -15.37 1.69 35.05
CA LEU A 39 -16.64 1.74 34.33
C LEU A 39 -17.80 1.32 35.23
N LYS A 40 -19.00 1.82 34.94
CA LYS A 40 -20.23 1.44 35.66
C LYS A 40 -20.77 0.10 35.13
N SER A 41 -21.50 -0.61 35.97
CA SER A 41 -22.36 -1.75 35.56
C SER A 41 -23.32 -1.31 34.45
N GLY A 42 -23.59 -2.22 33.50
CA GLY A 42 -24.46 -1.97 32.35
C GLY A 42 -23.91 -0.93 31.36
N VAL A 43 -22.59 -0.71 31.33
CA VAL A 43 -21.97 0.18 30.34
C VAL A 43 -22.19 -0.33 28.93
N LYS A 44 -22.54 0.60 28.04
CA LYS A 44 -22.58 0.38 26.59
C LYS A 44 -21.54 1.27 25.91
N TYR A 45 -21.11 0.86 24.72
CA TYR A 45 -20.05 1.52 23.97
C TYR A 45 -20.57 2.11 22.67
N GLU A 46 -20.31 3.39 22.46
CA GLU A 46 -20.52 4.09 21.19
C GLU A 46 -19.18 4.14 20.45
N LEU A 47 -19.14 3.57 19.25
CA LEU A 47 -17.92 3.56 18.44
C LEU A 47 -17.77 4.88 17.68
N THR A 48 -16.79 5.70 18.07
CA THR A 48 -16.53 7.00 17.42
C THR A 48 -15.57 6.90 16.24
N SER A 49 -14.60 5.98 16.31
CA SER A 49 -13.73 5.66 15.18
C SER A 49 -13.27 4.20 15.23
N PHE A 50 -13.02 3.64 14.06
CA PHE A 50 -12.44 2.32 13.88
C PHE A 50 -11.33 2.43 12.82
N ASP A 51 -10.13 2.77 13.28
CA ASP A 51 -8.98 3.06 12.44
C ASP A 51 -8.18 1.78 12.22
N PHE A 52 -7.95 1.43 10.96
CA PHE A 52 -7.23 0.22 10.58
C PHE A 52 -6.05 0.56 9.69
N ASP A 53 -4.85 0.17 10.13
CA ASP A 53 -3.61 0.30 9.37
C ASP A 53 -3.20 -1.06 8.81
N LEU A 54 -3.50 -1.29 7.52
CA LEU A 54 -3.03 -2.46 6.78
C LEU A 54 -1.61 -2.24 6.29
N VAL A 55 -0.73 -3.14 6.70
CA VAL A 55 0.67 -3.14 6.29
C VAL A 55 0.97 -4.46 5.60
N THR A 56 1.54 -4.37 4.40
CA THR A 56 1.94 -5.55 3.62
C THR A 56 3.17 -5.22 2.79
N SER A 57 4.09 -6.18 2.59
CA SER A 57 5.26 -5.90 1.74
C SER A 57 4.93 -5.97 0.25
N ARG A 58 3.81 -6.63 -0.10
CA ARG A 58 3.37 -6.88 -1.47
C ARG A 58 1.86 -6.73 -1.59
N ASN A 59 1.44 -6.12 -2.69
CA ASN A 59 0.05 -6.10 -3.07
C ASN A 59 -0.21 -7.34 -3.94
N VAL A 60 -0.99 -8.28 -3.42
CA VAL A 60 -1.34 -9.51 -4.14
C VAL A 60 -2.76 -9.37 -4.68
N PRO A 61 -2.98 -9.50 -6.00
CA PRO A 61 -4.28 -9.42 -6.62
C PRO A 61 -5.29 -10.36 -5.97
N GLY A 62 -6.54 -9.94 -5.94
CA GLY A 62 -7.61 -10.72 -5.36
C GLY A 62 -7.74 -10.61 -3.83
N PHE A 63 -6.74 -10.10 -3.10
CA PHE A 63 -6.89 -9.84 -1.66
C PHE A 63 -7.65 -8.53 -1.37
N LEU A 64 -8.21 -8.41 -0.16
CA LEU A 64 -8.91 -7.21 0.25
C LEU A 64 -7.93 -6.05 0.46
N ASN A 65 -8.31 -4.85 0.02
CA ASN A 65 -7.56 -3.64 0.35
C ASN A 65 -7.80 -3.19 1.81
N GLN A 66 -7.12 -2.13 2.26
CA GLN A 66 -7.24 -1.63 3.63
C GLN A 66 -8.68 -1.28 4.02
N GLN A 67 -9.38 -0.54 3.16
CA GLN A 67 -10.76 -0.10 3.42
C GLN A 67 -11.73 -1.28 3.49
N GLN A 68 -11.61 -2.22 2.56
CA GLN A 68 -12.43 -3.43 2.52
C GLN A 68 -12.20 -4.30 3.76
N THR A 69 -10.94 -4.47 4.16
CA THR A 69 -10.57 -5.21 5.38
C THR A 69 -11.10 -4.51 6.62
N GLN A 70 -10.94 -3.19 6.72
CA GLN A 70 -11.48 -2.37 7.80
C GLN A 70 -12.99 -2.52 7.93
N GLN A 71 -13.74 -2.47 6.82
CA GLN A 71 -15.20 -2.60 6.83
C GLN A 71 -15.65 -3.97 7.35
N ILE A 72 -14.99 -5.06 6.94
CA ILE A 72 -15.29 -6.41 7.45
C ILE A 72 -14.97 -6.52 8.93
N MET A 73 -13.82 -5.99 9.37
CA MET A 73 -13.41 -6.02 10.77
C MET A 73 -14.32 -5.19 11.65
N LEU A 74 -14.68 -3.98 11.21
CA LEU A 74 -15.65 -3.12 11.88
C LEU A 74 -16.98 -3.86 12.05
N GLN A 75 -17.47 -4.46 10.97
CA GLN A 75 -18.72 -5.20 11.00
C GLN A 75 -18.69 -6.33 12.03
N GLN A 76 -17.61 -7.12 12.05
CA GLN A 76 -17.45 -8.22 13.01
C GLN A 76 -17.30 -7.72 14.45
N PHE A 77 -16.57 -6.62 14.65
CA PHE A 77 -16.38 -6.01 15.96
C PHE A 77 -17.72 -5.54 16.55
N GLU A 78 -18.51 -4.77 15.80
CA GLU A 78 -19.84 -4.30 16.23
C GLU A 78 -20.78 -5.46 16.55
N MET A 79 -20.76 -6.51 15.74
CA MET A 79 -21.55 -7.73 15.97
C MET A 79 -21.22 -8.40 17.30
N SER A 80 -19.93 -8.52 17.61
CA SER A 80 -19.48 -9.11 18.86
C SER A 80 -19.91 -8.27 20.07
N LEU A 81 -19.88 -6.94 19.97
CA LEU A 81 -20.41 -6.06 21.03
C LEU A 81 -21.93 -6.14 21.16
N ALA A 82 -22.65 -6.18 20.04
CA ALA A 82 -24.11 -6.26 20.03
C ALA A 82 -24.62 -7.58 20.62
N LYS A 83 -23.92 -8.68 20.34
CA LYS A 83 -24.23 -10.00 20.90
C LYS A 83 -24.17 -10.02 22.42
N GLU A 84 -23.19 -9.34 23.00
CA GLU A 84 -23.03 -9.24 24.46
C GLU A 84 -23.90 -8.12 25.06
N GLY A 85 -24.71 -7.41 24.26
CA GLY A 85 -25.61 -6.36 24.73
C GLY A 85 -24.91 -5.07 25.15
N ILE A 86 -23.64 -4.89 24.75
CA ILE A 86 -22.79 -3.75 25.16
C ILE A 86 -22.53 -2.75 24.02
N LEU A 87 -23.07 -2.97 22.82
CA LEU A 87 -23.08 -1.95 21.78
C LEU A 87 -24.19 -0.93 22.07
N ALA A 88 -23.86 0.36 22.01
CA ALA A 88 -24.83 1.43 22.22
C ALA A 88 -25.77 1.59 21.01
N GLU A 89 -27.04 1.87 21.30
CA GLU A 89 -28.04 2.36 20.36
C GLU A 89 -27.99 3.91 20.31
N ALA A 90 -28.62 4.51 19.30
CA ALA A 90 -28.52 5.94 19.03
C ALA A 90 -29.04 6.85 20.18
N ASP A 91 -29.86 6.33 21.08
CA ASP A 91 -30.48 7.04 22.20
C ASP A 91 -29.86 6.72 23.57
N ASP A 92 -28.81 5.89 23.63
CA ASP A 92 -28.12 5.51 24.87
C ASP A 92 -27.29 6.68 25.44
N LYS A 93 -27.93 7.56 26.23
CA LYS A 93 -27.31 8.76 26.83
C LYS A 93 -26.09 8.50 27.73
N ASN A 94 -25.90 7.26 28.18
CA ASN A 94 -24.81 6.87 29.07
C ASN A 94 -23.72 6.06 28.34
N ALA A 95 -23.74 6.02 27.01
CA ALA A 95 -22.74 5.30 26.24
C ALA A 95 -21.34 5.88 26.44
N VAL A 96 -20.36 5.00 26.62
CA VAL A 96 -18.95 5.35 26.66
C VAL A 96 -18.43 5.35 25.22
N LYS A 97 -17.98 6.51 24.79
CA LYS A 97 -17.39 6.69 23.45
C LYS A 97 -16.02 6.03 23.38
N ILE A 98 -15.82 5.17 22.38
CA ILE A 98 -14.57 4.46 22.14
C ILE A 98 -14.02 4.72 20.74
N ALA A 99 -12.70 4.80 20.66
CA ALA A 99 -11.94 4.81 19.40
C ALA A 99 -11.06 3.56 19.37
N VAL A 100 -11.20 2.76 18.32
CA VAL A 100 -10.45 1.52 18.12
C VAL A 100 -9.39 1.77 17.04
N ILE A 101 -8.15 1.42 17.33
CA ILE A 101 -7.03 1.53 16.38
C ILE A 101 -6.38 0.15 16.28
N ILE A 102 -6.25 -0.38 15.06
CA ILE A 102 -5.65 -1.68 14.78
C ILE A 102 -4.49 -1.50 13.81
N ASP A 103 -3.31 -1.93 14.23
CA ASP A 103 -2.13 -2.04 13.40
C ASP A 103 -2.03 -3.51 12.94
N TYR A 104 -2.21 -3.78 11.63
CA TYR A 104 -2.32 -5.13 11.07
C TYR A 104 -1.28 -5.35 9.97
N ARG A 105 -0.39 -6.32 10.18
CA ARG A 105 0.58 -6.75 9.18
C ARG A 105 0.10 -8.05 8.50
N ARG A 106 -0.37 -7.92 7.26
CA ARG A 106 -0.64 -9.06 6.38
C ARG A 106 0.69 -9.66 5.95
N HIS A 107 0.86 -10.95 6.19
CA HIS A 107 2.07 -11.68 5.89
C HIS A 107 1.76 -12.82 4.92
N TYR A 108 2.56 -12.99 3.86
CA TYR A 108 2.38 -14.08 2.90
C TYR A 108 3.36 -15.22 3.17
N PHE A 109 2.99 -16.43 2.79
CA PHE A 109 3.89 -17.57 2.93
C PHE A 109 5.14 -17.35 2.07
N GLY A 110 6.33 -17.48 2.68
CA GLY A 110 7.59 -17.25 1.98
C GLY A 110 7.86 -15.78 1.64
N GLU A 111 7.17 -14.81 2.24
CA GLU A 111 7.37 -13.37 1.96
C GLU A 111 8.82 -12.91 2.15
N ASP A 112 9.53 -13.48 3.13
CA ASP A 112 10.95 -13.21 3.41
C ASP A 112 11.91 -14.11 2.59
N THR A 113 11.39 -14.83 1.59
CA THR A 113 12.17 -15.76 0.75
C THR A 113 12.17 -15.31 -0.72
N PRO A 114 13.08 -15.84 -1.55
CA PRO A 114 13.03 -15.60 -2.99
C PRO A 114 11.78 -16.17 -3.69
N PHE A 115 11.02 -17.07 -3.02
CA PHE A 115 9.87 -17.78 -3.58
C PHE A 115 8.60 -17.55 -2.75
N PRO A 116 8.11 -16.31 -2.71
CA PRO A 116 6.89 -15.97 -2.00
C PRO A 116 5.68 -16.59 -2.70
N MET A 117 4.69 -17.01 -1.93
CA MET A 117 3.44 -17.58 -2.43
C MET A 117 2.29 -16.60 -2.19
N ASP A 118 1.32 -16.58 -3.09
CA ASP A 118 0.09 -15.78 -3.00
C ASP A 118 -0.93 -16.35 -2.02
N LYS A 119 -0.43 -16.81 -0.88
CA LYS A 119 -1.19 -17.38 0.21
C LYS A 119 -0.89 -16.59 1.47
N VAL A 120 -1.94 -16.06 2.10
CA VAL A 120 -1.79 -15.38 3.38
C VAL A 120 -1.46 -16.38 4.48
N SER A 121 -0.60 -15.96 5.39
CA SER A 121 -0.25 -16.67 6.62
C SER A 121 -0.74 -15.87 7.83
N SER A 122 -0.72 -16.47 9.02
CA SER A 122 -1.22 -15.79 10.22
C SER A 122 -0.62 -14.39 10.39
N PRO A 123 -1.46 -13.34 10.42
CA PRO A 123 -1.00 -11.96 10.47
C PRO A 123 -0.44 -11.62 11.85
N TYR A 124 0.37 -10.56 11.89
CA TYR A 124 0.77 -9.91 13.13
C TYR A 124 -0.12 -8.70 13.35
N PHE A 125 -0.54 -8.47 14.59
CA PHE A 125 -1.34 -7.32 14.90
C PHE A 125 -1.16 -6.87 16.34
N PHE A 126 -1.46 -5.59 16.57
CA PHE A 126 -1.78 -5.09 17.90
C PHE A 126 -2.89 -4.06 17.77
N TYR A 127 -3.55 -3.78 18.88
CA TYR A 127 -4.63 -2.81 18.89
C TYR A 127 -4.59 -1.94 20.14
N ARG A 128 -5.25 -0.80 20.01
CA ARG A 128 -5.49 0.15 21.07
C ARG A 128 -6.98 0.48 21.09
N ILE A 129 -7.54 0.54 22.28
CA ILE A 129 -8.88 1.09 22.50
C ILE A 129 -8.70 2.29 23.41
N ASN A 130 -9.10 3.45 22.91
CA ASN A 130 -9.16 4.67 23.68
C ASN A 130 -10.60 4.95 24.05
N ILE A 131 -10.82 5.54 25.21
CA ILE A 131 -12.15 6.01 25.62
C ILE A 131 -12.14 7.52 25.71
N LEU A 132 -13.25 8.16 25.37
CA LEU A 132 -13.46 9.57 25.63
C LEU A 132 -14.06 9.73 27.03
N HIS A 133 -13.26 10.24 27.96
CA HIS A 133 -13.68 10.48 29.34
C HIS A 133 -13.47 11.96 29.71
N ASN A 134 -14.54 12.65 30.09
CA ASN A 134 -14.51 14.10 30.40
C ASN A 134 -13.87 14.93 29.28
N SER A 135 -14.25 14.69 28.03
CA SER A 135 -13.72 15.37 26.83
C SER A 135 -12.22 15.13 26.56
N THR A 136 -11.59 14.18 27.27
CA THR A 136 -10.20 13.78 27.03
C THR A 136 -10.14 12.35 26.53
N VAL A 137 -9.38 12.11 25.47
CA VAL A 137 -9.10 10.77 24.95
C VAL A 137 -8.07 10.13 25.89
N LYS A 138 -8.41 8.98 26.48
CA LYS A 138 -7.52 8.23 27.38
C LYS A 138 -7.30 6.83 26.84
N PRO A 139 -6.07 6.31 26.89
CA PRO A 139 -5.82 4.90 26.58
C PRO A 139 -6.57 4.04 27.61
N TYR A 140 -7.30 3.05 27.12
CA TYR A 140 -8.05 2.10 27.95
C TYR A 140 -7.51 0.69 27.82
N ILE A 141 -7.32 0.22 26.59
CA ILE A 141 -6.69 -1.07 26.31
C ILE A 141 -5.54 -0.85 25.33
N ARG A 142 -4.42 -1.53 25.60
CA ARG A 142 -3.28 -1.63 24.68
C ARG A 142 -2.82 -3.07 24.66
N SER A 143 -2.98 -3.74 23.53
CA SER A 143 -2.48 -5.09 23.38
C SER A 143 -0.95 -5.07 23.22
N LYS A 144 -0.31 -6.21 23.50
CA LYS A 144 1.01 -6.50 22.92
C LYS A 144 0.81 -6.89 21.46
N GLU A 145 1.91 -6.99 20.71
CA GLU A 145 1.90 -7.70 19.42
C GLU A 145 1.42 -9.13 19.62
N ARG A 146 0.52 -9.57 18.74
CA ARG A 146 -0.09 -10.89 18.73
C ARG A 146 -0.04 -11.48 17.32
N ARG A 147 -0.26 -12.79 17.27
CA ARG A 147 -0.41 -13.57 16.05
C ARG A 147 -1.58 -14.53 16.23
N ILE A 148 -2.40 -14.71 15.20
CA ILE A 148 -3.50 -15.69 15.22
C ILE A 148 -2.90 -17.11 15.09
N ALA A 149 -2.83 -17.84 16.20
CA ALA A 149 -2.24 -19.18 16.24
C ALA A 149 -3.17 -20.27 15.69
N ASN A 150 -4.48 -20.13 15.92
CA ASN A 150 -5.51 -21.04 15.43
C ASN A 150 -6.54 -20.22 14.64
N MET A 151 -6.73 -20.57 13.36
CA MET A 151 -7.75 -19.95 12.53
C MET A 151 -9.08 -20.65 12.79
N HIS A 152 -10.03 -19.94 13.38
CA HIS A 152 -11.40 -20.40 13.43
C HIS A 152 -11.98 -20.24 12.02
N LEU A 153 -12.30 -21.36 11.37
CA LEU A 153 -12.93 -21.35 10.06
C LEU A 153 -14.39 -20.93 10.25
N TYR A 154 -14.76 -19.72 9.82
CA TYR A 154 -16.13 -19.21 9.95
C TYR A 154 -17.11 -19.85 8.94
N GLY A 155 -16.73 -20.95 8.27
CA GLY A 155 -17.55 -21.61 7.25
C GLY A 155 -17.88 -20.70 6.05
N ILE A 156 -17.08 -19.64 5.83
CA ILE A 156 -17.25 -18.74 4.69
C ILE A 156 -16.69 -19.45 3.46
N GLU A 157 -17.51 -20.30 2.84
CA GLU A 157 -17.25 -20.81 1.49
C GLU A 157 -17.65 -19.73 0.50
N PHE A 158 -16.67 -19.02 -0.05
CA PHE A 158 -16.91 -18.06 -1.10
C PHE A 158 -16.86 -18.78 -2.45
N ILE A 159 -18.04 -19.05 -3.02
CA ILE A 159 -18.17 -19.70 -4.32
C ILE A 159 -17.45 -18.83 -5.37
N GLY A 160 -16.38 -19.36 -5.96
CA GLY A 160 -15.64 -18.71 -7.04
C GLY A 160 -14.44 -17.85 -6.61
N SER A 161 -14.17 -17.67 -5.31
CA SER A 161 -12.95 -16.98 -4.88
C SER A 161 -11.76 -17.94 -4.80
N PRO A 162 -10.54 -17.45 -5.11
CA PRO A 162 -9.33 -18.21 -4.81
C PRO A 162 -9.29 -18.58 -3.33
N LYS A 163 -8.91 -19.82 -3.01
CA LYS A 163 -8.86 -20.36 -1.64
C LYS A 163 -8.13 -19.42 -0.65
N ASN A 164 -7.19 -18.61 -1.15
CA ASN A 164 -6.34 -17.75 -0.34
C ASN A 164 -7.03 -16.48 0.20
N ILE A 165 -8.07 -15.95 -0.46
CA ILE A 165 -8.81 -14.78 0.07
C ILE A 165 -9.67 -15.16 1.28
N ALA A 166 -10.21 -16.38 1.29
CA ALA A 166 -11.03 -16.87 2.39
C ALA A 166 -10.23 -16.92 3.69
N ASP A 167 -8.96 -17.34 3.62
CA ASP A 167 -8.04 -17.33 4.75
C ASP A 167 -7.81 -15.88 5.26
N ASP A 168 -7.63 -14.90 4.37
CA ASP A 168 -7.40 -13.49 4.76
C ASP A 168 -8.63 -12.87 5.43
N ILE A 169 -9.82 -13.18 4.91
CA ILE A 169 -11.10 -12.80 5.52
C ILE A 169 -11.22 -13.44 6.92
N ASN A 170 -10.96 -14.74 7.04
CA ASN A 170 -11.03 -15.44 8.32
C ASN A 170 -10.04 -14.87 9.35
N PHE A 171 -8.83 -14.51 8.93
CA PHE A 171 -7.87 -13.82 9.79
C PHE A 171 -8.38 -12.45 10.24
N SER A 172 -8.92 -11.66 9.31
CA SER A 172 -9.49 -10.34 9.61
C SER A 172 -10.63 -10.43 10.64
N LEU A 173 -11.55 -11.38 10.45
CA LEU A 173 -12.64 -11.66 11.39
C LEU A 173 -12.13 -12.12 12.77
N SER A 174 -11.12 -12.99 12.77
CA SER A 174 -10.49 -13.48 14.02
C SER A 174 -9.83 -12.35 14.80
N VAL A 175 -9.14 -11.42 14.12
CA VAL A 175 -8.56 -10.25 14.78
C VAL A 175 -9.64 -9.33 15.33
N ALA A 176 -10.71 -9.05 14.57
CA ALA A 176 -11.82 -8.24 15.06
C ALA A 176 -12.48 -8.84 16.32
N ASN A 177 -12.62 -10.17 16.37
CA ASN A 177 -13.11 -10.88 17.56
C ASN A 177 -12.14 -10.81 18.73
N ASP A 178 -10.83 -10.91 18.50
CA ASP A 178 -9.83 -10.75 19.56
C ASP A 178 -9.85 -9.33 20.16
N VAL A 179 -10.07 -8.30 19.32
CA VAL A 179 -10.22 -6.91 19.75
C VAL A 179 -11.50 -6.73 20.57
N ALA A 180 -12.63 -7.25 20.09
CA ALA A 180 -13.91 -7.21 20.81
C ALA A 180 -13.83 -7.94 22.15
N LYS A 181 -13.24 -9.14 22.17
CA LYS A 181 -13.01 -9.93 23.38
C LYS A 181 -12.22 -9.13 24.42
N GLY A 182 -11.14 -8.45 24.01
CA GLY A 182 -10.37 -7.61 24.91
C GLY A 182 -11.16 -6.49 25.57
N LEU A 183 -12.14 -5.92 24.85
CA LEU A 183 -13.09 -4.94 25.41
C LEU A 183 -14.12 -5.58 26.33
N ILE A 184 -14.72 -6.70 25.91
CA ILE A 184 -15.72 -7.45 26.68
C ILE A 184 -15.13 -7.88 28.03
N GLU A 185 -13.96 -8.50 28.06
CA GLU A 185 -13.28 -8.95 29.29
C GLU A 185 -12.93 -7.81 30.27
N LYS A 186 -12.90 -6.56 29.78
CA LYS A 186 -12.68 -5.35 30.59
C LYS A 186 -13.98 -4.68 31.02
N THR A 187 -15.11 -5.12 30.48
CA THR A 187 -16.44 -4.59 30.76
C THR A 187 -16.95 -5.19 32.09
N PRO A 188 -17.36 -4.37 33.07
CA PRO A 188 -17.93 -4.90 34.31
C PRO A 188 -19.15 -5.77 34.04
N GLU A 189 -19.28 -6.87 34.79
CA GLU A 189 -20.41 -7.82 34.71
C GLU A 189 -20.53 -8.58 33.38
N SER A 190 -19.55 -8.47 32.47
CA SER A 190 -19.51 -9.40 31.33
C SER A 190 -19.32 -10.82 31.86
N THR A 191 -20.19 -11.74 31.48
CA THR A 191 -19.93 -13.18 31.65
C THR A 191 -18.67 -13.57 30.87
N ASP A 192 -18.00 -14.67 31.26
CA ASP A 192 -16.85 -15.19 30.51
C ASP A 192 -17.16 -15.22 29.01
N TYR A 193 -16.33 -14.57 28.19
CA TYR A 193 -16.54 -14.48 26.74
C TYR A 193 -16.64 -15.90 26.15
N VAL A 194 -17.83 -16.28 25.69
CA VAL A 194 -18.05 -17.53 24.97
C VAL A 194 -17.89 -17.24 23.48
N GLU A 195 -16.81 -17.76 22.91
CA GLU A 195 -16.56 -17.71 21.48
C GLU A 195 -17.74 -18.37 20.75
N ASN A 196 -18.47 -17.58 19.97
CA ASN A 196 -19.64 -18.07 19.29
C ASN A 196 -19.25 -18.60 17.92
N THR A 197 -19.24 -19.92 17.77
CA THR A 197 -19.06 -20.59 16.48
C THR A 197 -20.34 -20.56 15.62
N ASP A 198 -21.49 -20.16 16.19
CA ASP A 198 -22.83 -20.21 15.58
C ASP A 198 -23.36 -18.82 15.17
N ILE A 199 -22.51 -18.01 14.52
CA ILE A 199 -22.87 -16.68 13.98
C ILE A 199 -23.54 -16.79 12.58
N GLN A 200 -23.86 -18.01 12.12
CA GLN A 200 -23.97 -18.34 10.69
C GLN A 200 -25.17 -17.74 9.91
N GLY A 201 -26.19 -17.19 10.55
CA GLY A 201 -27.38 -16.73 9.81
C GLY A 201 -27.29 -15.29 9.28
N LYS A 202 -27.75 -14.35 10.12
CA LYS A 202 -28.02 -12.96 9.73
C LYS A 202 -26.77 -12.13 9.44
N TYR A 203 -25.63 -12.52 10.01
CA TYR A 203 -24.42 -11.73 9.94
C TYR A 203 -23.48 -12.17 8.82
N GLN A 204 -23.46 -13.48 8.54
CA GLN A 204 -22.80 -14.03 7.37
C GLN A 204 -23.34 -13.40 6.08
N SER A 205 -24.65 -13.16 5.98
CA SER A 205 -25.25 -12.51 4.81
C SER A 205 -24.76 -11.05 4.63
N LYS A 206 -24.49 -10.32 5.73
CA LYS A 206 -23.97 -8.94 5.64
C LYS A 206 -22.52 -8.92 5.16
N ILE A 207 -21.67 -9.82 5.67
CA ILE A 207 -20.29 -9.97 5.19
C ILE A 207 -20.28 -10.43 3.73
N GLN A 208 -21.11 -11.41 3.35
CA GLN A 208 -21.24 -11.86 1.96
C GLN A 208 -21.68 -10.72 1.04
N SER A 209 -22.64 -9.89 1.47
CA SER A 209 -23.06 -8.72 0.70
C SER A 209 -21.93 -7.71 0.51
N LEU A 210 -21.10 -7.47 1.53
CA LEU A 210 -19.92 -6.60 1.40
C LEU A 210 -18.93 -7.18 0.38
N LEU A 211 -18.62 -8.47 0.51
CA LEU A 211 -17.68 -9.15 -0.40
C LEU A 211 -18.17 -9.15 -1.86
N ALA A 212 -19.47 -9.34 -2.09
CA ALA A 212 -20.06 -9.24 -3.42
C ALA A 212 -19.93 -7.81 -3.99
N GLY A 213 -20.12 -6.79 -3.15
CA GLY A 213 -19.90 -5.39 -3.54
C GLY A 213 -18.43 -5.10 -3.89
N PHE A 214 -17.49 -5.66 -3.14
CA PHE A 214 -16.06 -5.54 -3.41
C PHE A 214 -15.66 -6.21 -4.72
N GLU A 215 -16.25 -7.36 -5.04
CA GLU A 215 -16.02 -8.02 -6.33
C GLU A 215 -16.55 -7.19 -7.50
N GLN A 216 -17.73 -6.60 -7.35
CA GLN A 216 -18.29 -5.71 -8.36
C GLN A 216 -17.42 -4.47 -8.58
N GLU A 217 -16.91 -3.85 -7.50
CA GLU A 217 -16.00 -2.70 -7.57
C GLU A 217 -14.70 -3.03 -8.32
N ARG A 218 -14.19 -4.27 -8.21
CA ARG A 218 -13.00 -4.73 -8.94
C ARG A 218 -13.25 -4.90 -10.44
N GLN A 219 -14.45 -5.29 -10.83
CA GLN A 219 -14.76 -5.63 -12.22
C GLN A 219 -15.04 -4.42 -13.11
N ASP A 220 -15.44 -3.28 -12.53
CA ASP A 220 -15.85 -2.10 -13.30
C ASP A 220 -15.35 -0.77 -12.70
N PRO A 221 -14.02 -0.53 -12.72
CA PRO A 221 -13.48 0.78 -12.42
C PRO A 221 -13.75 1.70 -13.61
N ALA A 222 -14.88 2.41 -13.59
CA ALA A 222 -15.28 3.38 -14.63
C ALA A 222 -14.18 4.38 -15.05
N TYR A 223 -13.16 4.61 -14.20
CA TYR A 223 -12.03 5.50 -14.48
C TYR A 223 -10.87 4.85 -15.25
N LEU A 224 -10.81 3.52 -15.40
CA LEU A 224 -9.81 2.89 -16.27
C LEU A 224 -10.04 3.21 -17.75
N GLU A 225 -11.23 3.68 -18.13
CA GLU A 225 -11.57 4.09 -19.49
C GLU A 225 -11.43 5.61 -19.72
N GLU A 226 -11.05 6.38 -18.70
CA GLU A 226 -10.92 7.83 -18.83
C GLU A 226 -9.72 8.18 -19.73
N LYS A 227 -9.99 8.73 -20.92
CA LYS A 227 -8.95 9.19 -21.85
C LYS A 227 -8.33 10.50 -21.33
N TYR A 228 -7.26 10.39 -20.56
CA TYR A 228 -6.46 11.54 -20.10
C TYR A 228 -5.04 11.61 -20.72
N ILE A 229 -4.64 10.58 -21.45
CA ILE A 229 -3.42 10.58 -22.27
C ILE A 229 -3.76 11.30 -23.59
N SER A 230 -2.85 12.14 -24.08
CA SER A 230 -3.14 12.95 -25.27
C SER A 230 -3.28 12.08 -26.52
N GLU A 231 -4.31 12.37 -27.33
CA GLU A 231 -4.58 11.65 -28.58
C GLU A 231 -3.36 11.67 -29.52
N GLN A 232 -2.61 12.77 -29.58
CA GLN A 232 -1.39 12.85 -30.37
C GLN A 232 -0.35 11.80 -29.97
N TYR A 233 -0.19 11.56 -28.67
CA TYR A 233 0.74 10.55 -28.17
C TYR A 233 0.24 9.14 -28.51
N ILE A 234 -1.05 8.88 -28.32
CA ILE A 234 -1.70 7.62 -28.69
C ILE A 234 -1.48 7.30 -30.17
N GLN A 235 -1.73 8.27 -31.07
CA GLN A 235 -1.59 8.08 -32.51
C GLN A 235 -0.14 7.87 -32.96
N ALA A 236 0.81 8.58 -32.35
CA ALA A 236 2.24 8.37 -32.61
C ALA A 236 2.66 6.94 -32.22
N PHE A 237 2.15 6.45 -31.10
CA PHE A 237 2.42 5.11 -30.61
C PHE A 237 1.77 4.02 -31.49
N ILE A 238 0.48 4.18 -31.84
CA ILE A 238 -0.24 3.30 -32.76
C ILE A 238 0.49 3.15 -34.10
N SER A 239 1.07 4.24 -34.62
CA SER A 239 1.82 4.20 -35.89
C SER A 239 3.01 3.24 -35.82
N ARG A 240 3.72 3.18 -34.69
CA ARG A 240 4.86 2.27 -34.47
C ARG A 240 4.41 0.82 -34.30
N LEU A 241 3.29 0.58 -33.59
CA LEU A 241 2.69 -0.75 -33.48
C LEU A 241 2.28 -1.35 -34.84
N GLN A 242 2.00 -0.49 -35.82
CA GLN A 242 1.58 -0.87 -37.17
C GLN A 242 2.72 -0.85 -38.19
N ASP A 243 3.95 -0.57 -37.78
CA ASP A 243 5.11 -0.56 -38.67
C ASP A 243 5.28 -1.93 -39.32
N GLN A 244 5.88 -1.97 -40.52
CA GLN A 244 6.19 -3.21 -41.20
C GLN A 244 7.44 -3.88 -40.61
N ASP A 245 8.36 -3.12 -40.05
CA ASP A 245 9.55 -3.62 -39.38
C ASP A 245 9.19 -4.32 -38.06
N ILE A 246 9.74 -5.53 -37.87
CA ILE A 246 9.52 -6.30 -36.63
C ILE A 246 10.19 -5.61 -35.45
N ASP A 247 11.40 -5.08 -35.66
CA ASP A 247 12.21 -4.51 -34.60
C ASP A 247 11.53 -3.25 -34.03
N GLU A 248 10.97 -2.40 -34.91
CA GLU A 248 10.21 -1.21 -34.51
C GLU A 248 8.97 -1.58 -33.66
N ARG A 249 8.27 -2.66 -34.00
CA ARG A 249 7.12 -3.12 -33.20
C ARG A 249 7.55 -3.66 -31.84
N ILE A 250 8.64 -4.43 -31.78
CA ILE A 250 9.20 -4.91 -30.51
C ILE A 250 9.60 -3.73 -29.62
N GLU A 251 10.29 -2.72 -30.16
CA GLU A 251 10.64 -1.51 -29.40
C GLU A 251 9.40 -0.78 -28.87
N ALA A 252 8.33 -0.70 -29.67
CA ALA A 252 7.07 -0.13 -29.23
C ALA A 252 6.44 -0.96 -28.09
N TYR A 253 6.42 -2.30 -28.20
CA TYR A 253 5.95 -3.18 -27.12
C TYR A 253 6.77 -2.98 -25.84
N GLU A 254 8.10 -2.89 -25.92
CA GLU A 254 8.92 -2.65 -24.74
C GLU A 254 8.72 -1.26 -24.11
N GLU A 255 8.48 -0.23 -24.92
CA GLU A 255 8.19 1.11 -24.43
C GLU A 255 6.89 1.11 -23.61
N ILE A 256 5.84 0.47 -24.12
CA ILE A 256 4.52 0.45 -23.45
C ILE A 256 4.58 -0.21 -22.07
N GLN A 257 5.47 -1.18 -21.88
CA GLN A 257 5.66 -1.85 -20.60
C GLN A 257 6.32 -0.94 -19.53
N LYS A 258 7.11 0.05 -19.98
CA LYS A 258 7.87 0.99 -19.13
C LYS A 258 7.00 2.18 -18.70
N VAL A 259 5.93 2.47 -19.44
CA VAL A 259 4.92 3.48 -19.11
C VAL A 259 3.64 2.82 -18.59
N TRP A 260 2.80 3.57 -17.89
CA TRP A 260 1.51 3.05 -17.44
C TRP A 260 0.45 3.44 -18.46
N TYR A 261 0.46 2.74 -19.57
CA TYR A 261 -0.42 3.04 -20.68
C TYR A 261 -1.56 2.03 -20.70
N ASN A 262 -2.80 2.51 -20.76
CA ASN A 262 -4.02 1.70 -20.69
C ASN A 262 -5.01 2.04 -21.82
N ASP A 263 -4.52 2.56 -22.94
CA ASP A 263 -5.37 2.84 -24.10
C ASP A 263 -5.80 1.55 -24.79
N LYS A 264 -7.09 1.27 -24.76
CA LYS A 264 -7.67 0.04 -25.30
C LYS A 264 -7.36 -0.15 -26.78
N GLU A 265 -7.43 0.91 -27.59
CA GLU A 265 -7.22 0.83 -29.04
C GLU A 265 -5.83 0.30 -29.41
N SER A 266 -4.81 0.80 -28.71
CA SER A 266 -3.43 0.35 -28.89
C SER A 266 -3.26 -1.14 -28.55
N PHE A 267 -3.84 -1.60 -27.43
CA PHE A 267 -3.75 -3.02 -27.06
C PHE A 267 -4.64 -3.94 -27.91
N ASP A 268 -5.73 -3.43 -28.50
CA ASP A 268 -6.52 -4.17 -29.48
C ASP A 268 -5.69 -4.45 -30.76
N ILE A 269 -4.81 -3.52 -31.16
CA ILE A 269 -3.86 -3.72 -32.28
C ILE A 269 -2.87 -4.84 -31.94
N ILE A 270 -2.26 -4.79 -30.75
CA ILE A 270 -1.34 -5.83 -30.27
C ILE A 270 -2.05 -7.20 -30.24
N THR A 271 -3.26 -7.24 -29.67
CA THR A 271 -4.10 -8.45 -29.62
C THR A 271 -4.35 -9.01 -31.02
N LYS A 272 -4.79 -8.18 -31.96
CA LYS A 272 -5.08 -8.61 -33.34
C LYS A 272 -3.84 -9.20 -34.01
N ARG A 273 -2.67 -8.59 -33.82
CA ARG A 273 -1.39 -9.06 -34.37
C ARG A 273 -1.02 -10.42 -33.78
N LEU A 274 -1.03 -10.52 -32.45
CA LEU A 274 -0.68 -11.72 -31.71
C LEU A 274 -1.60 -12.91 -32.05
N MET A 275 -2.91 -12.68 -32.16
CA MET A 275 -3.88 -13.69 -32.57
C MET A 275 -3.68 -14.17 -34.02
N GLY A 276 -3.03 -13.36 -34.86
CA GLY A 276 -2.61 -13.76 -36.21
C GLY A 276 -1.34 -14.62 -36.24
N LEU A 277 -0.52 -14.59 -35.17
CA LEU A 277 0.77 -15.28 -35.10
C LEU A 277 0.67 -16.63 -34.34
N TYR A 278 0.02 -16.67 -33.17
CA TYR A 278 0.22 -17.72 -32.15
C TYR A 278 -0.06 -19.18 -32.59
N LYS A 279 -0.89 -19.39 -33.63
CA LYS A 279 -1.23 -20.71 -34.17
C LYS A 279 -0.28 -21.20 -35.29
N ASN A 280 0.65 -20.36 -35.74
CA ASN A 280 1.56 -20.66 -36.85
C ASN A 280 2.89 -21.24 -36.35
N GLU A 281 3.64 -21.84 -37.28
CA GLU A 281 5.09 -22.02 -37.07
C GLU A 281 5.77 -20.65 -37.23
N LEU A 282 6.46 -20.21 -36.19
CA LEU A 282 7.08 -18.89 -36.14
C LEU A 282 8.58 -18.99 -36.46
N SER A 283 9.11 -18.03 -37.20
CA SER A 283 10.57 -17.79 -37.20
C SER A 283 11.03 -17.24 -35.85
N SER A 284 12.33 -17.23 -35.58
CA SER A 284 12.89 -16.66 -34.34
C SER A 284 12.38 -15.24 -34.08
N SER A 285 12.50 -14.34 -35.06
CA SER A 285 12.04 -12.94 -34.90
C SER A 285 10.51 -12.81 -34.72
N GLN A 286 9.73 -13.74 -35.28
CA GLN A 286 8.28 -13.75 -35.07
C GLN A 286 7.89 -14.28 -33.69
N LEU A 287 8.69 -15.20 -33.13
CA LEU A 287 8.54 -15.64 -31.75
C LEU A 287 8.88 -14.50 -30.79
N ASP A 288 10.01 -13.82 -31.00
CA ASP A 288 10.41 -12.64 -30.22
C ASP A 288 9.32 -11.54 -30.24
N GLU A 289 8.75 -11.27 -31.42
CA GLU A 289 7.62 -10.35 -31.57
C GLU A 289 6.39 -10.80 -30.76
N ALA A 290 6.06 -12.09 -30.81
CA ALA A 290 4.88 -12.63 -30.13
C ALA A 290 5.06 -12.62 -28.60
N GLU A 291 6.26 -12.92 -28.10
CA GLU A 291 6.58 -12.87 -26.68
C GLU A 291 6.50 -11.43 -26.15
N ALA A 292 7.14 -10.47 -26.83
CA ALA A 292 7.06 -9.06 -26.47
C ALA A 292 5.61 -8.52 -26.53
N ALA A 293 4.79 -9.00 -27.47
CA ALA A 293 3.37 -8.66 -27.54
C ALA A 293 2.55 -9.24 -26.36
N VAL A 294 2.85 -10.47 -25.91
CA VAL A 294 2.24 -11.06 -24.71
C VAL A 294 2.56 -10.23 -23.47
N GLU A 295 3.83 -9.89 -23.27
CA GLU A 295 4.28 -9.07 -22.15
C GLU A 295 3.65 -7.67 -22.18
N ALA A 296 3.56 -7.05 -23.37
CA ALA A 296 2.88 -5.78 -23.56
C ALA A 296 1.40 -5.88 -23.14
N LEU A 297 0.67 -6.91 -23.61
CA LEU A 297 -0.73 -7.10 -23.20
C LEU A 297 -0.88 -7.27 -21.69
N ALA A 298 0.00 -8.05 -21.05
CA ALA A 298 -0.02 -8.19 -19.60
C ALA A 298 0.29 -6.88 -18.87
N SER A 299 1.20 -6.06 -19.41
CA SER A 299 1.55 -4.77 -18.83
C SER A 299 0.40 -3.75 -18.83
N SER A 300 -0.62 -3.94 -19.68
CA SER A 300 -1.78 -3.05 -19.80
C SER A 300 -2.61 -2.92 -18.52
N GLY A 301 -2.66 -3.98 -17.69
CA GLY A 301 -3.60 -4.07 -16.58
C GLY A 301 -5.08 -4.09 -17.00
N LEU A 302 -5.39 -4.32 -18.27
CA LEU A 302 -6.76 -4.40 -18.80
C LEU A 302 -7.24 -5.86 -18.80
N LEU A 303 -8.07 -6.22 -17.80
CA LEU A 303 -8.55 -7.61 -17.62
C LEU A 303 -9.30 -8.18 -18.83
N SER A 304 -9.79 -7.33 -19.74
CA SER A 304 -10.39 -7.77 -21.01
C SER A 304 -9.46 -8.65 -21.85
N TYR A 305 -8.14 -8.54 -21.68
CA TYR A 305 -7.15 -9.34 -22.41
C TYR A 305 -6.75 -10.65 -21.71
N LYS A 306 -7.24 -10.90 -20.49
CA LYS A 306 -6.91 -12.13 -19.75
C LYS A 306 -7.27 -13.39 -20.54
N ARG A 307 -8.47 -13.40 -21.14
CA ARG A 307 -8.93 -14.51 -21.98
C ARG A 307 -8.04 -14.73 -23.20
N THR A 308 -7.47 -13.67 -23.77
CA THR A 308 -6.52 -13.78 -24.88
C THR A 308 -5.24 -14.48 -24.41
N LEU A 309 -4.70 -14.10 -23.25
CA LEU A 309 -3.52 -14.74 -22.68
C LEU A 309 -3.79 -16.22 -22.34
N GLU A 310 -4.97 -16.54 -21.79
CA GLU A 310 -5.40 -17.92 -21.52
C GLU A 310 -5.56 -18.76 -22.81
N GLU A 311 -6.10 -18.18 -23.88
CA GLU A 311 -6.18 -18.85 -25.18
C GLU A 311 -4.78 -19.17 -25.73
N ILE A 312 -3.83 -18.25 -25.59
CA ILE A 312 -2.45 -18.44 -26.06
C ILE A 312 -1.74 -19.48 -25.20
N SER A 313 -1.86 -19.42 -23.87
CA SER A 313 -1.22 -20.37 -22.96
C SER A 313 -1.66 -21.81 -23.19
N HIS A 314 -2.92 -22.02 -23.61
CA HIS A 314 -3.44 -23.36 -23.89
C HIS A 314 -3.26 -23.82 -25.34
N HIS A 315 -3.25 -22.90 -26.31
CA HIS A 315 -3.42 -23.26 -27.72
C HIS A 315 -2.35 -22.71 -28.67
N ALA A 316 -1.35 -21.95 -28.18
CA ALA A 316 -0.23 -21.56 -29.02
C ALA A 316 0.56 -22.78 -29.51
N LYS A 317 1.03 -22.71 -30.76
CA LYS A 317 1.80 -23.79 -31.39
C LYS A 317 3.20 -23.90 -30.78
N SER A 318 3.86 -22.76 -30.53
CA SER A 318 5.15 -22.69 -29.82
C SER A 318 4.97 -23.03 -28.34
N GLU A 319 5.88 -23.82 -27.78
CA GLU A 319 5.91 -24.12 -26.34
C GLU A 319 6.36 -22.92 -25.51
N ASP A 320 7.42 -22.25 -25.94
CA ASP A 320 7.96 -21.04 -25.30
C ASP A 320 6.87 -19.97 -25.17
N LEU A 321 6.09 -19.74 -26.24
CA LEU A 321 4.99 -18.76 -26.20
C LEU A 321 3.86 -19.16 -25.23
N ARG A 322 3.61 -20.47 -25.03
CA ARG A 322 2.63 -20.93 -24.02
C ARG A 322 3.13 -20.64 -22.61
N GLU A 323 4.41 -20.89 -22.34
CA GLU A 323 5.05 -20.60 -21.05
C GLU A 323 5.02 -19.11 -20.76
N VAL A 324 5.48 -18.28 -21.69
CA VAL A 324 5.46 -16.81 -21.57
C VAL A 324 4.04 -16.29 -21.32
N ALA A 325 3.03 -16.79 -22.03
CA ALA A 325 1.64 -16.40 -21.80
C ALA A 325 1.11 -16.84 -20.42
N THR A 326 1.50 -18.01 -19.94
CA THR A 326 1.11 -18.51 -18.61
C THR A 326 1.66 -17.59 -17.52
N ASP A 327 2.94 -17.25 -17.58
CA ASP A 327 3.61 -16.40 -16.59
C ASP A 327 3.05 -14.96 -16.60
N ASN A 328 2.63 -14.50 -17.77
CA ASN A 328 2.11 -13.14 -17.94
C ASN A 328 0.64 -12.97 -17.54
N ILE A 329 -0.12 -14.04 -17.27
CA ILE A 329 -1.47 -13.92 -16.69
C ILE A 329 -1.41 -13.32 -15.28
N GLU A 330 -0.46 -13.77 -14.44
CA GLU A 330 -0.26 -13.19 -13.10
C GLU A 330 0.21 -11.74 -13.19
N THR A 331 1.10 -11.44 -14.14
CA THR A 331 1.54 -10.07 -14.42
C THR A 331 0.37 -9.16 -14.79
N LEU A 332 -0.59 -9.64 -15.59
CA LEU A 332 -1.80 -8.87 -15.91
C LEU A 332 -2.64 -8.56 -14.67
N ASP A 333 -2.87 -9.55 -13.81
CA ASP A 333 -3.64 -9.37 -12.57
C ASP A 333 -2.94 -8.36 -11.62
N ASN A 334 -1.61 -8.45 -11.50
CA ASN A 334 -0.78 -7.52 -10.73
C ASN A 334 -0.87 -6.10 -11.29
N ARG A 335 -0.71 -5.95 -12.61
CA ARG A 335 -0.76 -4.67 -13.31
C ARG A 335 -2.15 -4.05 -13.25
N HIS A 336 -3.21 -4.86 -13.30
CA HIS A 336 -4.58 -4.39 -13.13
C HIS A 336 -4.76 -3.74 -11.76
N ALA A 337 -4.37 -4.41 -10.67
CA ALA A 337 -4.46 -3.85 -9.32
C ALA A 337 -3.70 -2.52 -9.17
N GLN A 338 -2.56 -2.39 -9.86
CA GLN A 338 -1.76 -1.17 -9.88
C GLN A 338 -2.40 -0.06 -10.75
N ALA A 339 -2.97 -0.42 -11.89
CA ALA A 339 -3.69 0.49 -12.78
C ALA A 339 -4.85 1.19 -12.05
N LEU A 340 -5.58 0.47 -11.18
CA LEU A 340 -6.63 1.02 -10.30
C LEU A 340 -6.15 2.16 -9.40
N LEU A 341 -4.84 2.19 -9.08
CA LEU A 341 -4.23 3.23 -8.27
C LEU A 341 -3.70 4.36 -9.14
N ILE A 342 -3.07 4.02 -10.26
CA ILE A 342 -2.29 4.95 -11.10
C ILE A 342 -3.18 5.84 -11.98
N HIS A 343 -4.30 5.31 -12.48
CA HIS A 343 -5.16 6.02 -13.43
C HIS A 343 -6.26 6.87 -12.77
N ARG A 344 -6.28 6.96 -11.43
CA ARG A 344 -7.29 7.73 -10.69
C ARG A 344 -7.33 9.20 -11.14
N PRO A 345 -8.51 9.83 -11.21
CA PRO A 345 -8.61 11.26 -11.48
C PRO A 345 -7.89 12.07 -10.41
N LEU A 346 -7.31 13.20 -10.81
CA LEU A 346 -6.72 14.15 -9.87
C LEU A 346 -7.83 15.00 -9.21
N PRO A 347 -7.57 15.58 -8.03
CA PRO A 347 -8.38 16.68 -7.52
C PRO A 347 -8.52 17.80 -8.55
N GLU A 348 -9.69 18.44 -8.62
CA GLU A 348 -10.05 19.45 -9.64
C GLU A 348 -9.08 20.65 -9.74
N ASN A 349 -8.29 20.90 -8.69
CA ASN A 349 -7.37 22.03 -8.59
C ASN A 349 -5.92 21.69 -8.95
N ILE A 350 -5.64 20.47 -9.44
CA ILE A 350 -4.28 20.05 -9.81
C ILE A 350 -4.19 19.87 -11.32
N ASP A 351 -3.41 20.76 -11.96
CA ASP A 351 -3.07 20.65 -13.38
C ASP A 351 -1.68 20.04 -13.56
N MET A 352 -1.62 18.91 -14.26
CA MET A 352 -0.43 18.08 -14.43
C MET A 352 -0.47 17.38 -15.79
N THR A 353 0.70 17.10 -16.37
CA THR A 353 0.76 16.19 -17.51
C THR A 353 0.30 14.79 -17.09
N TRP A 354 -0.10 13.96 -18.06
CA TRP A 354 -0.56 12.60 -17.77
C TRP A 354 0.52 11.76 -17.04
N GLN A 355 1.80 11.95 -17.34
CA GLN A 355 2.90 11.28 -16.63
C GLN A 355 3.03 11.77 -15.18
N GLN A 356 2.92 13.08 -14.97
CA GLN A 356 2.96 13.68 -13.64
C GLN A 356 1.77 13.21 -12.80
N LYS A 357 0.57 13.14 -13.38
CA LYS A 357 -0.62 12.54 -12.76
C LYS A 357 -0.36 11.10 -12.30
N GLN A 358 0.23 10.27 -13.14
CA GLN A 358 0.55 8.88 -12.78
C GLN A 358 1.56 8.82 -11.62
N LEU A 359 2.62 9.63 -11.65
CA LEU A 359 3.60 9.67 -10.58
C LEU A 359 2.99 10.19 -9.27
N TYR A 360 2.14 11.21 -9.33
CA TYR A 360 1.38 11.71 -8.20
C TYR A 360 0.53 10.59 -7.58
N ASN A 361 -0.24 9.89 -8.39
CA ASN A 361 -1.07 8.78 -7.93
C ASN A 361 -0.25 7.62 -7.34
N MET A 362 0.91 7.29 -7.91
CA MET A 362 1.81 6.27 -7.35
C MET A 362 2.28 6.63 -5.94
N ILE A 363 2.72 7.87 -5.72
CA ILE A 363 3.24 8.30 -4.42
C ILE A 363 2.11 8.47 -3.39
N GLN A 364 0.90 8.84 -3.82
CA GLN A 364 -0.28 8.94 -2.97
C GLN A 364 -0.96 7.57 -2.70
N SER A 365 -0.57 6.53 -3.43
CA SER A 365 -1.11 5.19 -3.22
C SER A 365 -0.69 4.62 -1.85
N ASN A 366 -1.39 3.57 -1.38
CA ASN A 366 -0.94 2.77 -0.22
C ASN A 366 -0.07 1.57 -0.65
N ASP A 367 0.39 1.54 -1.89
CA ASP A 367 1.22 0.46 -2.44
C ASP A 367 2.70 0.85 -2.36
N PHE A 368 3.46 0.22 -1.45
CA PHE A 368 4.87 0.58 -1.23
C PHE A 368 5.75 0.37 -2.46
N TYR A 369 5.41 -0.60 -3.32
CA TYR A 369 6.16 -0.83 -4.54
C TYR A 369 5.95 0.34 -5.51
N LEU A 370 4.70 0.76 -5.73
CA LEU A 370 4.38 1.93 -6.55
C LEU A 370 4.97 3.22 -5.97
N GLN A 371 4.84 3.45 -4.66
CA GLN A 371 5.44 4.60 -3.98
C GLN A 371 6.95 4.68 -4.22
N LYS A 372 7.66 3.56 -4.09
CA LYS A 372 9.11 3.47 -4.30
C LYS A 372 9.51 3.69 -5.76
N ILE A 373 8.72 3.20 -6.72
CA ILE A 373 8.94 3.49 -8.14
C ILE A 373 8.71 4.97 -8.42
N GLY A 374 7.57 5.51 -7.97
CA GLY A 374 7.17 6.89 -8.14
C GLY A 374 8.25 7.86 -7.66
N VAL A 375 8.70 7.74 -6.40
CA VAL A 375 9.73 8.63 -5.85
C VAL A 375 11.06 8.56 -6.59
N LYS A 376 11.47 7.36 -7.05
CA LYS A 376 12.71 7.18 -7.82
C LYS A 376 12.62 7.72 -9.24
N ARG A 377 11.43 7.74 -9.83
CA ARG A 377 11.18 8.36 -11.13
C ARG A 377 11.13 9.88 -11.00
N ILE A 378 10.44 10.41 -9.98
CA ILE A 378 10.45 11.85 -9.66
C ILE A 378 11.88 12.36 -9.49
N TYR A 379 12.72 11.65 -8.72
CA TYR A 379 14.14 11.98 -8.56
C TYR A 379 14.91 12.14 -9.88
N ARG A 380 14.62 11.27 -10.87
CA ARG A 380 15.38 11.20 -12.13
C ARG A 380 14.82 12.10 -13.22
N GLU A 381 13.50 12.15 -13.33
CA GLU A 381 12.78 12.75 -14.46
C GLU A 381 12.19 14.13 -14.09
N TYR A 382 11.91 14.39 -12.81
CA TYR A 382 11.21 15.59 -12.34
C TYR A 382 11.83 16.21 -11.07
N PRO A 383 13.17 16.41 -11.00
CA PRO A 383 13.85 16.82 -9.77
C PRO A 383 13.40 18.19 -9.22
N ASN A 384 12.83 19.04 -10.09
CA ASN A 384 12.41 20.40 -9.77
C ASN A 384 10.89 20.63 -9.95
N ASN A 385 10.10 19.56 -10.09
CA ASN A 385 8.65 19.71 -10.23
C ASN A 385 8.02 19.98 -8.86
N GLU A 386 7.70 21.25 -8.60
CA GLU A 386 7.22 21.72 -7.30
C GLU A 386 5.99 20.97 -6.79
N LEU A 387 4.99 20.70 -7.65
CA LEU A 387 3.77 19.99 -7.25
C LEU A 387 4.04 18.55 -6.79
N LEU A 388 4.91 17.82 -7.49
CA LEU A 388 5.30 16.46 -7.11
C LEU A 388 6.15 16.46 -5.83
N LEU A 389 7.04 17.44 -5.68
CA LEU A 389 7.86 17.59 -4.47
C LEU A 389 7.03 17.96 -3.24
N ASP A 390 6.04 18.84 -3.39
CA ASP A 390 5.08 19.18 -2.33
C ASP A 390 4.29 17.93 -1.89
N ALA A 391 3.81 17.14 -2.84
CA ALA A 391 3.13 15.88 -2.55
C ALA A 391 4.03 14.86 -1.81
N LEU A 392 5.32 14.80 -2.13
CA LEU A 392 6.29 13.98 -1.37
C LEU A 392 6.52 14.54 0.04
N SER A 393 6.62 15.87 0.19
CA SER A 393 6.75 16.54 1.48
C SER A 393 5.57 16.26 2.41
N ASP A 394 4.35 16.28 1.89
CA ASP A 394 3.14 15.94 2.65
C ASP A 394 3.14 14.48 3.10
N ASN A 395 3.55 13.55 2.22
CA ASN A 395 3.67 12.13 2.56
C ASN A 395 4.67 11.87 3.69
N LEU A 396 5.67 12.74 3.87
CA LEU A 396 6.68 12.58 4.90
C LEU A 396 6.11 12.74 6.32
N ASP A 397 4.93 13.33 6.49
CA ASP A 397 4.25 13.38 7.80
C ASP A 397 3.95 11.98 8.33
N ALA A 398 3.72 11.01 7.45
CA ALA A 398 3.53 9.61 7.83
C ALA A 398 4.79 9.00 8.49
N ALA A 399 5.98 9.56 8.29
CA ALA A 399 7.22 9.09 8.92
C ALA A 399 7.24 9.29 10.44
N THR A 400 6.39 10.16 10.97
CA THR A 400 6.25 10.38 12.43
C THR A 400 5.39 9.31 13.11
N ARG A 401 4.60 8.55 12.33
CA ARG A 401 3.71 7.53 12.87
C ARG A 401 4.53 6.36 13.41
N GLN A 402 4.03 5.75 14.48
CA GLN A 402 4.59 4.51 15.06
C GLN A 402 3.83 3.30 14.52
N GLY A 403 4.39 2.10 14.65
CA GLY A 403 3.76 0.84 14.24
C GLY A 403 4.50 0.18 13.08
N TYR A 404 3.89 -0.85 12.48
CA TYR A 404 4.54 -1.62 11.40
C TYR A 404 4.85 -0.77 10.18
N ARG A 405 3.98 0.18 9.85
CA ARG A 405 4.13 1.05 8.68
C ARG A 405 5.45 1.83 8.71
N ALA A 406 5.88 2.27 9.89
CA ALA A 406 7.10 3.06 10.07
C ALA A 406 8.37 2.36 9.56
N ASP A 407 8.47 1.05 9.81
CA ASP A 407 9.64 0.28 9.41
C ASP A 407 9.56 -0.15 7.94
N LEU A 408 8.38 -0.55 7.45
CA LEU A 408 8.20 -0.91 6.04
C LEU A 408 8.38 0.30 5.10
N SER A 409 7.93 1.48 5.51
CA SER A 409 8.01 2.70 4.70
C SER A 409 9.33 3.46 4.87
N ALA A 410 10.26 2.99 5.72
CA ALA A 410 11.48 3.70 6.03
C ALA A 410 12.34 3.98 4.79
N ASP A 411 12.40 3.02 3.86
CA ASP A 411 13.10 3.18 2.57
C ASP A 411 12.45 4.25 1.70
N TYR A 412 11.12 4.23 1.61
CA TYR A 412 10.34 5.20 0.83
C TYR A 412 10.53 6.62 1.39
N HIS A 413 10.37 6.80 2.70
CA HIS A 413 10.58 8.10 3.36
C HIS A 413 12.03 8.58 3.27
N ALA A 414 13.02 7.69 3.36
CA ALA A 414 14.43 8.05 3.16
C ALA A 414 14.69 8.55 1.71
N TRP A 415 14.02 7.95 0.71
CA TRP A 415 14.04 8.46 -0.66
C TRP A 415 13.38 9.83 -0.78
N ILE A 416 12.25 10.06 -0.11
CA ILE A 416 11.62 11.40 -0.06
C ILE A 416 12.61 12.44 0.46
N CYS A 417 13.24 12.19 1.62
CA CYS A 417 14.23 13.12 2.19
C CYS A 417 15.32 13.47 1.18
N ARG A 418 15.83 12.47 0.46
CA ARG A 418 16.83 12.65 -0.59
C ARG A 418 16.32 13.52 -1.73
N VAL A 419 15.12 13.24 -2.24
CA VAL A 419 14.54 13.99 -3.36
C VAL A 419 14.33 15.45 -2.98
N LEU A 420 13.80 15.71 -1.79
CA LEU A 420 13.55 17.07 -1.31
C LEU A 420 14.85 17.85 -1.09
N GLY A 421 15.86 17.28 -0.42
CA GLY A 421 17.13 17.96 -0.21
C GLY A 421 17.92 18.20 -1.50
N MET A 422 17.75 17.33 -2.51
CA MET A 422 18.41 17.48 -3.81
C MET A 422 17.65 18.36 -4.81
N SER A 423 16.49 18.88 -4.43
CA SER A 423 15.69 19.78 -5.29
C SER A 423 16.20 21.22 -5.31
N GLU A 424 17.14 21.57 -4.43
CA GLU A 424 17.62 22.95 -4.21
C GLU A 424 16.53 23.94 -3.73
N MET A 425 15.32 23.45 -3.43
CA MET A 425 14.20 24.26 -2.96
C MET A 425 14.23 24.41 -1.43
N THR A 426 14.78 25.51 -0.93
CA THR A 426 14.97 25.79 0.51
C THR A 426 13.68 25.74 1.34
N LYS A 427 12.50 25.87 0.71
CA LYS A 427 11.19 25.74 1.39
C LYS A 427 11.01 24.39 2.10
N TYR A 428 11.67 23.32 1.65
CA TYR A 428 11.56 21.99 2.26
C TYR A 428 12.45 21.79 3.49
N LYS A 429 13.39 22.69 3.76
CA LYS A 429 14.35 22.53 4.87
C LYS A 429 13.64 22.37 6.22
N ALA A 430 12.67 23.23 6.51
CA ALA A 430 11.93 23.17 7.78
C ALA A 430 11.20 21.83 7.98
N LYS A 431 10.70 21.23 6.88
CA LYS A 431 10.10 19.89 6.93
C LYS A 431 11.16 18.83 7.25
N LEU A 432 12.32 18.86 6.59
CA LEU A 432 13.41 17.91 6.87
C LEU A 432 13.91 18.03 8.31
N ASP A 433 14.11 19.25 8.82
CA ASP A 433 14.47 19.50 10.22
C ASP A 433 13.44 18.92 11.21
N TYR A 434 12.14 19.10 10.91
CA TYR A 434 11.08 18.50 11.71
C TYR A 434 11.19 16.97 11.73
N ILE A 435 11.41 16.35 10.57
CA ILE A 435 11.49 14.89 10.42
C ILE A 435 12.75 14.31 11.10
N THR A 436 13.88 15.03 11.07
CA THR A 436 15.09 14.69 11.84
C THR A 436 14.78 14.48 13.33
N ASN A 437 13.88 15.30 13.88
CA ASN A 437 13.56 15.28 15.30
C ASN A 437 12.38 14.35 15.67
N HIS A 438 11.46 14.09 14.73
CA HIS A 438 10.17 13.46 15.04
C HIS A 438 9.90 12.14 14.31
N ALA A 439 10.65 11.78 13.27
CA ALA A 439 10.42 10.51 12.58
C ALA A 439 10.64 9.33 13.54
N SER A 440 9.76 8.35 13.49
CA SER A 440 9.81 7.17 14.37
C SER A 440 11.02 6.28 14.03
N ASN A 441 11.31 6.13 12.74
CA ASN A 441 12.41 5.31 12.24
C ASN A 441 13.75 6.08 12.20
N LYS A 442 14.80 5.47 12.75
CA LYS A 442 16.16 6.07 12.82
C LYS A 442 16.77 6.36 11.46
N LYS A 443 16.57 5.47 10.48
CA LYS A 443 17.10 5.66 9.12
C LYS A 443 16.53 6.93 8.49
N VAL A 444 15.23 7.15 8.65
CA VAL A 444 14.55 8.34 8.11
C VAL A 444 15.10 9.61 8.75
N ARG A 445 15.30 9.63 10.09
CA ARG A 445 15.93 10.77 10.79
C ARG A 445 17.32 11.10 10.21
N ASN A 446 18.18 10.09 10.07
CA ASN A 446 19.53 10.28 9.53
C ASN A 446 19.53 10.81 8.09
N PHE A 447 18.58 10.36 7.25
CA PHE A 447 18.44 10.87 5.89
C PHE A 447 17.90 12.30 5.89
N ALA A 448 16.91 12.61 6.73
CA ALA A 448 16.37 13.96 6.85
C ALA A 448 17.45 14.96 7.29
N GLU A 449 18.27 14.61 8.29
CA GLU A 449 19.40 15.43 8.76
C GLU A 449 20.39 15.69 7.64
N LYS A 450 20.91 14.62 7.02
CA LYS A 450 21.87 14.72 5.92
C LYS A 450 21.39 15.63 4.79
N PHE A 451 20.13 15.51 4.40
CA PHE A 451 19.59 16.23 3.25
C PHE A 451 18.99 17.60 3.59
N ALA A 452 18.80 17.91 4.88
CA ALA A 452 18.52 19.28 5.32
C ALA A 452 19.75 20.17 5.16
N ASP A 453 20.94 19.65 5.48
CA ASP A 453 22.22 20.35 5.34
C ASP A 453 22.53 20.74 3.88
N GLU A 454 22.07 19.96 2.90
CA GLU A 454 22.24 20.26 1.47
C GLU A 454 21.42 21.51 1.02
N LEU A 455 20.47 21.96 1.83
CA LEU A 455 19.66 23.16 1.56
C LEU A 455 20.19 24.43 2.28
N ASP A 456 21.34 24.36 2.94
CA ASP A 456 22.03 25.50 3.59
C ASP A 456 22.86 26.34 2.60
N ILE A 457 22.22 26.77 1.52
CA ILE A 457 22.83 27.56 0.44
C ILE A 457 22.89 29.06 0.78
#